data_AF-A0A0F7VP22-F1
#
_entry.id   AF-A0A0F7VP22-F1
#
_cell.length_a   1.000
_cell.length_b   1.000
_cell.length_c   1.000
_cell.angle_alpha   90.00
_cell.angle_beta   90.00
_cell.angle_gamma   90.00
#
_symmetry.space_group_name_H-M   'P 1'
#
loop_
_entity.id
_entity.type
_entity.pdbx_description
1 polymer ?
#
loop_
_entity_poly.entity_id
_entity_poly.type
_entity_poly.pdbx_seq_one_letter_code
_entity_poly.pdbx_strand_id
1 'polypeptide(L)'
;MNAEKRPNELLTSWFVRSGWSKGELARQVNRRARQLGANHISTDTSRVRRWLDGENPREPIPRILSELFSERFGVVVSVEDLGLRISRPLPSATGVDLPWTGPQTVALLSEFSRSDLMLARRGFLGSSLALSAGPSLIEPMQRWLVPSPQAPQPEPDPAPATRARGRLSKPELDLLETTTVMFRRWDAQCGGGLRRKAVVGQLHEVTDLLQEPQPEAARRTLFKVAAELAELAGWMSYDVGLQPTAQKYFVLALHAAKEAGDRPLGSYILSSMSRQMIHLGRPDDALELIHLAQYGSRDCAGPRTQSMLYAMEARAYANMGQPGKCQRAVRLAEDTFADADEWDEPDPDWIRFFSEAELHGENSHSFRDLAYVAGRSPAYASLAEPLMRRAVELFEKDGEHQRSYALNLIGMATVHLLRREPEESTVYAKEAMGIAAKVRSERVNTRIRKTVDTAVRDFGDLAEVADLSERLAVELPETPVAV
;
A
#
# COMPACT_ATOMS: atom_id res chain seq x y z
N MET A 1 35.56 -34.45 -7.52
CA MET A 1 36.40 -33.52 -8.28
C MET A 1 36.43 -32.19 -7.52
N ASN A 2 37.51 -31.87 -6.83
CA ASN A 2 37.67 -30.60 -6.12
C ASN A 2 37.74 -29.49 -7.18
N ALA A 3 36.75 -28.60 -7.21
CA ALA A 3 36.83 -27.37 -7.97
C ALA A 3 38.06 -26.59 -7.45
N GLU A 4 39.02 -26.32 -8.32
CA GLU A 4 40.19 -25.51 -7.98
C GLU A 4 39.73 -24.19 -7.37
N LYS A 5 40.13 -23.92 -6.12
CA LYS A 5 39.83 -22.66 -5.44
C LYS A 5 40.59 -21.54 -6.16
N ARG A 6 39.89 -20.75 -6.98
CA ARG A 6 40.44 -19.53 -7.58
C ARG A 6 40.47 -18.43 -6.52
N PRO A 7 41.61 -17.74 -6.30
CA PRO A 7 41.69 -16.60 -5.40
C PRO A 7 40.68 -15.50 -5.75
N ASN A 8 40.16 -14.78 -4.74
CA ASN A 8 39.30 -13.63 -4.96
C ASN A 8 40.17 -12.39 -5.23
N GLU A 9 40.47 -12.16 -6.50
CA GLU A 9 41.32 -11.04 -6.96
C GLU A 9 40.73 -9.67 -6.62
N LEU A 10 39.40 -9.53 -6.65
CA LEU A 10 38.69 -8.28 -6.33
C LEU A 10 38.85 -7.91 -4.85
N LEU A 11 38.49 -8.83 -3.93
CA LEU A 11 38.70 -8.62 -2.50
C LEU A 11 40.18 -8.40 -2.17
N THR A 12 41.08 -9.13 -2.84
CA THR A 12 42.53 -8.98 -2.64
C THR A 12 43.00 -7.60 -3.03
N SER A 13 42.54 -7.07 -4.16
CA SER A 13 42.85 -5.72 -4.62
C SER A 13 42.38 -4.66 -3.62
N TRP A 14 41.14 -4.72 -3.15
CA TRP A 14 40.62 -3.79 -2.14
C TRP A 14 41.33 -3.90 -0.79
N PHE A 15 41.64 -5.13 -0.36
CA PHE A 15 42.37 -5.40 0.87
C PHE A 15 43.80 -4.84 0.84
N VAL A 16 44.52 -4.98 -0.27
CA VAL A 16 45.87 -4.42 -0.41
C VAL A 16 45.83 -2.89 -0.38
N ARG A 17 44.87 -2.27 -1.09
CA ARG A 17 44.70 -0.80 -1.12
C ARG A 17 44.35 -0.21 0.24
N SER A 18 43.66 -0.95 1.10
CA SER A 18 43.18 -0.42 2.38
C SER A 18 44.31 -0.24 3.40
N GLY A 19 45.42 -0.95 3.20
CA GLY A 19 46.57 -0.98 4.12
C GLY A 19 46.32 -1.79 5.39
N TRP A 20 45.20 -2.51 5.50
CA TRP A 20 44.90 -3.31 6.68
C TRP A 20 45.72 -4.59 6.74
N SER A 21 46.17 -4.96 7.93
CA SER A 21 46.61 -6.33 8.18
C SER A 21 45.40 -7.28 8.25
N LYS A 22 45.60 -8.58 7.98
CA LYS A 22 44.52 -9.58 8.10
C LYS A 22 43.90 -9.59 9.51
N GLY A 23 44.72 -9.37 10.55
CA GLY A 23 44.28 -9.33 11.94
C GLY A 23 43.52 -8.03 12.28
N GLU A 24 43.80 -6.94 11.57
CA GLU A 24 43.05 -5.71 11.69
C GLU A 24 41.68 -5.81 11.04
N LEU A 25 41.60 -6.34 9.82
CA LEU A 25 40.31 -6.60 9.16
C LEU A 25 39.43 -7.53 10.00
N ALA A 26 40.00 -8.63 10.53
CA ALA A 26 39.28 -9.53 11.43
C ALA A 26 38.72 -8.81 12.68
N ARG A 27 39.52 -7.92 13.31
CA ARG A 27 39.08 -7.12 14.46
C ARG A 27 37.97 -6.14 14.10
N GLN A 28 38.04 -5.50 12.94
CA GLN A 28 36.99 -4.58 12.48
C GLN A 28 35.69 -5.31 12.16
N VAL A 29 35.76 -6.45 11.48
CA VAL A 29 34.59 -7.32 11.23
C VAL A 29 33.93 -7.74 12.55
N ASN A 30 34.71 -8.20 13.53
CA ASN A 30 34.17 -8.59 14.84
C ASN A 30 33.55 -7.41 15.61
N ARG A 31 34.12 -6.21 15.46
CA ARG A 31 33.58 -4.99 16.08
C ARG A 31 32.24 -4.62 15.45
N ARG A 32 32.14 -4.59 14.13
CA ARG A 32 30.90 -4.29 13.40
C ARG A 32 29.83 -5.37 13.64
N ALA A 33 30.22 -6.64 13.66
CA ALA A 33 29.32 -7.74 13.99
C ALA A 33 28.67 -7.57 15.38
N ARG A 34 29.46 -7.17 16.39
CA ARG A 34 28.93 -6.86 17.74
C ARG A 34 27.98 -5.66 17.74
N GLN A 35 28.28 -4.61 16.97
CA GLN A 35 27.40 -3.45 16.83
C GLN A 35 26.05 -3.82 16.18
N LEU A 36 26.05 -4.81 15.28
CA LEU A 36 24.85 -5.35 14.62
C LEU A 36 24.13 -6.43 15.44
N GLY A 37 24.54 -6.69 16.68
CA GLY A 37 23.93 -7.73 17.54
C GLY A 37 24.31 -9.17 17.18
N ALA A 38 25.19 -9.38 16.21
CA ALA A 38 25.65 -10.70 15.77
C ALA A 38 26.84 -11.22 16.61
N ASN A 39 26.60 -11.38 17.92
CA ASN A 39 27.63 -11.73 18.91
C ASN A 39 28.24 -13.14 18.74
N HIS A 40 27.60 -14.01 17.94
CA HIS A 40 28.09 -15.34 17.61
C HIS A 40 29.21 -15.32 16.55
N ILE A 41 29.49 -14.19 15.93
CA ILE A 41 30.52 -14.06 14.90
C ILE A 41 31.88 -13.82 15.54
N SER A 42 32.79 -14.77 15.31
CA SER A 42 34.20 -14.66 15.67
C SER A 42 35.07 -14.94 14.44
N THR A 43 35.65 -13.86 13.91
CA THR A 43 36.56 -13.86 12.75
C THR A 43 38.00 -13.75 13.23
N ASP A 44 38.90 -14.51 12.61
CA ASP A 44 40.34 -14.47 12.84
C ASP A 44 41.11 -14.25 11.53
N THR A 45 42.44 -14.21 11.63
CA THR A 45 43.34 -14.06 10.47
C THR A 45 43.19 -15.21 9.46
N SER A 46 42.88 -16.42 9.95
CA SER A 46 42.68 -17.62 9.13
C SER A 46 41.43 -17.50 8.26
N ARG A 47 40.32 -16.99 8.80
CA ARG A 47 39.09 -16.73 8.03
C ARG A 47 39.31 -15.66 6.97
N VAL A 48 39.98 -14.56 7.31
CA VAL A 48 40.31 -13.51 6.34
C VAL A 48 41.18 -14.07 5.20
N ARG A 49 42.16 -14.92 5.51
CA ARG A 49 42.94 -15.62 4.49
C ARG A 49 42.07 -16.47 3.57
N ARG A 50 41.15 -17.26 4.13
CA ARG A 50 40.24 -18.09 3.32
C ARG A 50 39.38 -17.26 2.37
N TRP A 51 38.92 -16.08 2.80
CA TRP A 51 38.14 -15.19 1.93
C TRP A 51 38.96 -14.65 0.75
N LEU A 52 40.22 -14.28 1.00
CA LEU A 52 41.17 -13.88 -0.04
C LEU A 52 41.48 -15.05 -0.99
N ASP A 53 41.57 -16.28 -0.46
CA ASP A 53 41.79 -17.50 -1.22
C ASP A 53 40.51 -17.98 -1.98
N GLY A 54 39.44 -17.19 -1.99
CA GLY A 54 38.22 -17.43 -2.78
C GLY A 54 37.04 -18.04 -2.01
N GLU A 55 37.14 -18.24 -0.70
CA GLU A 55 36.03 -18.73 0.12
C GLU A 55 34.98 -17.64 0.35
N ASN A 56 33.74 -17.88 -0.04
CA ASN A 56 32.67 -16.92 0.18
C ASN A 56 32.17 -16.99 1.65
N PRO A 57 32.26 -15.91 2.43
CA PRO A 57 31.77 -15.91 3.79
C PRO A 57 30.24 -15.94 3.85
N ARG A 58 29.69 -16.53 4.92
CA ARG A 58 28.23 -16.51 5.18
C ARG A 58 27.78 -15.15 5.70
N GLU A 59 26.51 -14.82 5.47
CA GLU A 59 25.88 -13.64 6.07
C GLU A 59 26.05 -13.62 7.60
N PRO A 60 26.23 -12.44 8.22
CA PRO A 60 26.20 -11.08 7.65
C PRO A 60 27.56 -10.55 7.13
N ILE A 61 28.59 -11.41 7.02
CA ILE A 61 29.98 -10.97 6.78
C ILE A 61 30.19 -10.26 5.43
N PRO A 62 29.61 -10.69 4.29
CA PRO A 62 29.77 -9.95 3.03
C PRO A 62 29.33 -8.48 3.13
N ARG A 63 28.21 -8.22 3.81
CA ARG A 63 27.69 -6.86 4.06
C ARG A 63 28.63 -6.04 4.95
N ILE A 64 29.11 -6.64 6.04
CA ILE A 64 30.07 -5.99 6.93
C ILE A 64 31.35 -5.59 6.16
N LEU A 65 31.84 -6.44 5.26
CA LEU A 65 33.01 -6.11 4.46
C LEU A 65 32.75 -4.95 3.49
N SER A 66 31.62 -4.95 2.79
CA SER A 66 31.20 -3.85 1.90
C SER A 66 31.12 -2.51 2.65
N GLU A 67 30.52 -2.48 3.85
CA GLU A 67 30.46 -1.28 4.69
C GLU A 67 31.85 -0.79 5.12
N LEU A 68 32.69 -1.70 5.64
CA LEU A 68 34.03 -1.35 6.12
C LEU A 68 34.89 -0.77 4.98
N PHE A 69 34.88 -1.39 3.80
CA PHE A 69 35.64 -0.89 2.65
C PHE A 69 35.06 0.43 2.13
N SER A 70 33.73 0.59 2.10
CA SER A 70 33.11 1.85 1.68
C SER A 70 33.49 3.01 2.61
N GLU A 71 33.44 2.78 3.93
CA GLU A 71 33.86 3.77 4.93
C GLU A 71 35.35 4.11 4.81
N ARG A 72 36.20 3.11 4.53
CA ARG A 72 37.65 3.30 4.41
C ARG A 72 38.05 4.18 3.22
N PHE A 73 37.34 4.06 2.10
CA PHE A 73 37.70 4.73 0.85
C PHE A 73 36.81 5.95 0.53
N GLY A 74 35.75 6.19 1.29
CA GLY A 74 34.84 7.32 1.06
C GLY A 74 34.02 7.20 -0.23
N VAL A 75 33.95 6.00 -0.83
CA VAL A 75 33.18 5.67 -2.03
C VAL A 75 32.40 4.39 -1.78
N VAL A 76 31.27 4.20 -2.47
CA VAL A 76 30.48 2.97 -2.33
C VAL A 76 31.24 1.80 -2.95
N VAL A 77 31.55 0.79 -2.14
CA VAL A 77 32.15 -0.48 -2.55
C VAL A 77 31.12 -1.58 -2.28
N SER A 78 30.46 -2.07 -3.33
CA SER A 78 29.43 -3.11 -3.21
C SER A 78 30.01 -4.48 -2.85
N VAL A 79 29.14 -5.44 -2.49
CA VAL A 79 29.58 -6.83 -2.21
C VAL A 79 30.13 -7.48 -3.48
N GLU A 80 29.55 -7.14 -4.62
CA GLU A 80 29.96 -7.55 -5.96
C GLU A 80 31.33 -6.95 -6.33
N ASP A 81 31.60 -5.70 -5.98
CA ASP A 81 32.91 -5.05 -6.20
C ASP A 81 34.03 -5.71 -5.40
N LEU A 82 33.70 -6.39 -4.30
CA LEU A 82 34.61 -7.22 -3.52
C LEU A 82 34.72 -8.65 -4.06
N GLY A 83 34.05 -9.00 -5.16
CA GLY A 83 34.01 -10.36 -5.69
C GLY A 83 33.36 -11.39 -4.75
N LEU A 84 32.60 -10.92 -3.76
CA LEU A 84 31.86 -11.77 -2.84
C LEU A 84 30.46 -12.03 -3.38
N ARG A 85 29.88 -13.16 -2.99
CA ARG A 85 28.49 -13.48 -3.30
C ARG A 85 27.66 -13.23 -2.06
N ILE A 86 26.62 -12.42 -2.20
CA ILE A 86 25.50 -12.46 -1.26
C ILE A 86 24.96 -13.89 -1.34
N SER A 87 24.77 -14.55 -0.20
CA SER A 87 23.92 -15.74 -0.18
C SER A 87 22.56 -15.27 -0.66
N ARG A 88 22.29 -15.46 -1.95
CA ARG A 88 20.98 -15.24 -2.54
C ARG A 88 20.01 -15.93 -1.57
N PRO A 89 19.02 -15.25 -1.02
CA PRO A 89 17.92 -15.97 -0.43
C PRO A 89 17.53 -17.07 -1.42
N LEU A 90 17.40 -18.32 -0.97
CA LEU A 90 16.57 -19.32 -1.67
C LEU A 90 15.38 -18.57 -2.25
N PRO A 91 14.97 -18.76 -3.52
CA PRO A 91 14.00 -17.89 -4.20
C PRO A 91 12.81 -17.61 -3.27
N SER A 92 12.92 -16.51 -2.53
CA SER A 92 12.00 -16.16 -1.47
C SER A 92 11.16 -15.13 -2.14
N ALA A 93 10.01 -15.57 -2.65
CA ALA A 93 8.88 -14.74 -3.05
C ALA A 93 9.27 -13.31 -3.45
N THR A 94 9.85 -13.14 -4.64
CA THR A 94 9.96 -11.82 -5.29
C THR A 94 8.59 -11.34 -5.77
N GLY A 95 7.54 -11.58 -5.00
CA GLY A 95 6.16 -11.38 -5.39
C GLY A 95 5.21 -11.44 -4.20
N VAL A 96 3.93 -11.28 -4.51
CA VAL A 96 2.83 -11.34 -3.54
C VAL A 96 2.42 -12.77 -3.19
N ASP A 97 3.13 -13.77 -3.72
CA ASP A 97 2.96 -15.19 -3.38
C ASP A 97 3.59 -15.50 -2.02
N LEU A 98 2.84 -15.17 -0.98
CA LEU A 98 3.21 -15.37 0.41
C LEU A 98 2.46 -16.59 0.98
N PRO A 99 3.05 -17.34 1.90
CA PRO A 99 2.36 -18.46 2.49
C PRO A 99 1.28 -17.99 3.49
N TRP A 100 0.08 -18.58 3.37
CA TRP A 100 -1.14 -18.15 4.06
C TRP A 100 -1.30 -18.88 5.40
N THR A 101 -0.46 -18.51 6.38
CA THR A 101 -0.58 -19.00 7.76
C THR A 101 -0.38 -17.88 8.76
N GLY A 102 -1.10 -17.92 9.88
CA GLY A 102 -1.00 -16.92 10.95
C GLY A 102 0.44 -16.59 11.37
N PRO A 103 1.29 -17.58 11.72
CA PRO A 103 2.68 -17.31 12.10
C PRO A 103 3.51 -16.61 11.02
N GLN A 104 3.32 -16.95 9.75
CA GLN A 104 4.05 -16.31 8.64
C GLN A 104 3.51 -14.91 8.35
N THR A 105 2.19 -14.71 8.41
CA THR A 105 1.56 -13.39 8.30
C THR A 105 2.13 -12.43 9.36
N VAL A 106 2.23 -12.88 10.62
CA VAL A 106 2.81 -12.10 11.72
C VAL A 106 4.28 -11.77 11.46
N ALA A 107 5.09 -12.76 11.06
CA ALA A 107 6.50 -12.55 10.76
C ALA A 107 6.71 -11.51 9.63
N LEU A 108 5.93 -11.61 8.55
CA LEU A 108 6.01 -10.72 7.39
C LEU A 108 5.52 -9.30 7.72
N LEU A 109 4.45 -9.17 8.49
CA LEU A 109 3.98 -7.88 9.00
C LEU A 109 5.05 -7.21 9.87
N SER A 110 5.69 -7.95 10.78
CA SER A 110 6.71 -7.43 11.69
C SER A 110 7.95 -6.98 10.92
N GLU A 111 8.44 -7.82 9.98
CA GLU A 111 9.59 -7.50 9.15
C GLU A 111 9.35 -6.26 8.27
N PHE A 112 8.19 -6.21 7.60
CA PHE A 112 7.88 -5.13 6.67
C PHE A 112 7.62 -3.80 7.39
N SER A 113 6.81 -3.80 8.46
CA SER A 113 6.55 -2.60 9.28
C SER A 113 7.82 -2.05 9.93
N ARG A 114 8.67 -2.92 10.51
CA ARG A 114 9.96 -2.51 11.08
C ARG A 114 10.86 -1.88 10.03
N SER A 115 10.98 -2.53 8.87
CA SER A 115 11.80 -2.02 7.78
C SER A 115 11.32 -0.64 7.38
N ASP A 116 10.03 -0.48 7.09
CA ASP A 116 9.44 0.79 6.65
C ASP A 116 9.65 1.94 7.67
N LEU A 117 9.56 1.67 8.97
CA LEU A 117 9.84 2.65 10.02
C LEU A 117 11.31 3.10 10.07
N MET A 118 12.24 2.16 9.88
CA MET A 118 13.69 2.44 9.91
C MET A 118 14.17 3.22 8.68
N LEU A 119 13.41 3.17 7.59
CA LEU A 119 13.80 3.67 6.28
C LEU A 119 13.60 5.16 6.05
N ALA A 120 12.92 5.85 6.95
CA ALA A 120 12.75 7.29 6.85
C ALA A 120 14.04 8.11 7.05
N ARG A 121 15.22 7.46 7.15
CA ARG A 121 16.54 8.13 7.17
C ARG A 121 17.45 7.82 5.98
N ARG A 122 17.36 6.64 5.33
CA ARG A 122 18.19 6.28 4.16
C ARG A 122 17.46 5.19 3.37
N GLY A 123 17.12 5.49 2.11
CA GLY A 123 16.28 4.68 1.22
C GLY A 123 16.63 3.18 1.19
N PHE A 124 15.58 2.36 1.08
CA PHE A 124 15.68 0.90 1.13
C PHE A 124 16.43 0.34 -0.07
N LEU A 125 17.45 -0.45 0.23
CA LEU A 125 18.02 -1.48 -0.65
C LEU A 125 17.80 -2.87 -0.03
N GLY A 126 16.62 -3.13 0.55
CA GLY A 126 16.16 -4.51 0.70
C GLY A 126 15.38 -4.90 -0.55
N SER A 127 15.40 -6.18 -0.88
CA SER A 127 14.75 -6.82 -2.04
C SER A 127 13.77 -5.92 -2.81
N SER A 128 14.16 -5.49 -4.01
CA SER A 128 13.35 -4.72 -4.96
C SER A 128 11.86 -5.00 -4.77
N LEU A 129 11.13 -4.08 -4.12
CA LEU A 129 9.68 -4.13 -4.05
C LEU A 129 9.17 -3.88 -5.47
N ALA A 130 9.00 -4.95 -6.24
CA ALA A 130 8.42 -4.91 -7.55
C ALA A 130 6.91 -5.00 -7.43
N LEU A 131 6.21 -4.14 -8.16
CA LEU A 131 4.78 -4.25 -8.30
C LEU A 131 4.43 -5.54 -9.07
N SER A 132 3.59 -6.38 -8.49
CA SER A 132 3.04 -7.60 -9.10
C SER A 132 1.81 -7.30 -9.95
N ALA A 133 1.61 -8.10 -10.99
CA ALA A 133 0.64 -7.85 -12.04
C ALA A 133 0.21 -9.15 -12.73
N GLY A 134 -1.03 -9.22 -13.18
CA GLY A 134 -1.58 -10.35 -13.91
C GLY A 134 -1.63 -11.59 -13.02
N PRO A 135 -1.33 -12.77 -13.55
CA PRO A 135 -1.34 -14.02 -12.78
C PRO A 135 -0.48 -13.96 -11.51
N SER A 136 0.65 -13.22 -11.53
CA SER A 136 1.53 -13.11 -10.37
C SER A 136 0.91 -12.35 -9.19
N LEU A 137 -0.14 -11.56 -9.45
CA LEU A 137 -0.96 -10.89 -8.44
C LEU A 137 -2.22 -11.71 -8.12
N ILE A 138 -2.94 -12.15 -9.15
CA ILE A 138 -4.28 -12.74 -8.99
C ILE A 138 -4.22 -14.14 -8.35
N GLU A 139 -3.34 -15.03 -8.82
CA GLU A 139 -3.30 -16.43 -8.34
C GLU A 139 -3.02 -16.52 -6.83
N PRO A 140 -2.09 -15.75 -6.23
CA PRO A 140 -1.92 -15.75 -4.78
C PRO A 140 -3.18 -15.29 -4.03
N MET A 141 -3.90 -14.29 -4.55
CA MET A 141 -5.07 -13.71 -3.87
C MET A 141 -6.25 -14.67 -3.85
N GLN A 142 -6.40 -15.54 -4.85
CA GLN A 142 -7.46 -16.57 -4.89
C GLN A 142 -7.43 -17.50 -3.65
N ARG A 143 -6.26 -17.69 -3.03
CA ARG A 143 -6.12 -18.49 -1.80
C ARG A 143 -6.84 -17.88 -0.60
N TRP A 144 -7.25 -16.62 -0.67
CA TRP A 144 -8.14 -16.00 0.31
C TRP A 144 -9.46 -16.79 0.46
N LEU A 145 -10.00 -17.36 -0.62
CA LEU A 145 -11.25 -18.13 -0.62
C LEU A 145 -11.13 -19.50 0.07
N VAL A 146 -9.93 -20.08 0.11
CA VAL A 146 -9.72 -21.43 0.64
C VAL A 146 -9.95 -21.42 2.15
N PRO A 147 -10.84 -22.24 2.74
CA PRO A 147 -11.01 -22.27 4.19
C PRO A 147 -9.67 -22.57 4.89
N SER A 148 -9.32 -21.79 5.91
CA SER A 148 -8.19 -22.15 6.76
C SER A 148 -8.54 -23.41 7.55
N PRO A 149 -7.66 -24.43 7.60
CA PRO A 149 -7.89 -25.59 8.44
C PRO A 149 -8.04 -25.13 9.89
N GLN A 150 -9.17 -25.48 10.52
CA GLN A 150 -9.38 -25.19 11.94
C GLN A 150 -8.29 -25.90 12.74
N ALA A 151 -7.51 -25.15 13.52
CA ALA A 151 -6.63 -25.77 14.50
C ALA A 151 -7.50 -26.59 15.47
N PRO A 152 -7.16 -27.85 15.77
CA PRO A 152 -7.90 -28.64 16.74
C PRO A 152 -8.00 -27.86 18.04
N GLN A 153 -9.22 -27.74 18.59
CA GLN A 153 -9.42 -27.13 19.90
C GLN A 153 -8.56 -27.89 20.92
N PRO A 154 -7.61 -27.25 21.61
CA PRO A 154 -6.94 -27.90 22.72
C PRO A 154 -8.03 -28.23 23.76
N GLU A 155 -8.05 -29.48 24.23
CA GLU A 155 -8.85 -29.85 25.39
C GLU A 155 -8.55 -28.87 26.55
N PRO A 156 -9.55 -28.51 27.37
CA PRO A 156 -9.35 -27.57 28.46
C PRO A 156 -8.42 -28.18 29.50
N ASP A 157 -7.12 -27.91 29.36
CA ASP A 157 -6.10 -28.26 30.33
C ASP A 157 -6.35 -27.42 31.60
N PRO A 158 -6.50 -28.01 32.80
CA PRO A 158 -6.73 -27.24 34.01
C PRO A 158 -5.44 -26.53 34.42
N ALA A 159 -5.21 -25.34 33.85
CA ALA A 159 -4.02 -24.54 34.16
C ALA A 159 -4.18 -23.74 35.47
N PRO A 160 -3.12 -23.61 36.28
CA PRO A 160 -3.16 -22.93 37.58
C PRO A 160 -3.38 -21.41 37.44
N ALA A 161 -4.10 -20.85 38.42
CA ALA A 161 -4.46 -19.43 38.56
C ALA A 161 -3.27 -18.50 38.88
N THR A 162 -2.28 -18.45 37.99
CA THR A 162 -1.31 -17.34 37.96
C THR A 162 -1.67 -16.45 36.78
N ARG A 163 -1.91 -15.15 37.02
CA ARG A 163 -2.09 -14.16 35.94
C ARG A 163 -0.87 -14.24 35.03
N ALA A 164 -0.99 -14.94 33.90
CA ALA A 164 0.02 -15.00 32.89
C ALA A 164 0.24 -13.58 32.35
N ARG A 165 1.39 -12.99 32.67
CA ARG A 165 1.83 -11.72 32.10
C ARG A 165 1.82 -11.87 30.58
N GLY A 166 0.99 -11.09 29.87
CA GLY A 166 0.89 -11.11 28.40
C GLY A 166 -0.50 -11.32 27.80
N ARG A 167 -1.52 -11.75 28.58
CA ARG A 167 -2.89 -11.85 28.04
C ARG A 167 -3.60 -10.50 28.01
N LEU A 168 -4.00 -10.06 26.81
CA LEU A 168 -4.77 -8.83 26.66
C LEU A 168 -6.18 -8.96 27.23
N SER A 169 -6.59 -7.93 27.95
CA SER A 169 -7.94 -7.74 28.44
C SER A 169 -8.84 -7.15 27.35
N LYS A 170 -10.17 -7.31 27.51
CA LYS A 170 -11.14 -6.72 26.59
C LYS A 170 -10.96 -5.19 26.44
N PRO A 171 -10.79 -4.39 27.51
CA PRO A 171 -10.56 -2.95 27.36
C PRO A 171 -9.29 -2.59 26.57
N GLU A 172 -8.23 -3.41 26.64
CA GLU A 172 -7.02 -3.19 25.85
C GLU A 172 -7.28 -3.48 24.35
N LEU A 173 -8.07 -4.51 24.03
CA LEU A 173 -8.48 -4.79 22.66
C LEU A 173 -9.40 -3.68 22.11
N ASP A 174 -10.39 -3.25 22.89
CA ASP A 174 -11.31 -2.16 22.54
C ASP A 174 -10.52 -0.85 22.28
N LEU A 175 -9.44 -0.60 23.03
CA LEU A 175 -8.55 0.54 22.81
C LEU A 175 -7.82 0.45 21.46
N LEU A 176 -7.30 -0.72 21.08
CA LEU A 176 -6.64 -0.93 19.80
C LEU A 176 -7.60 -0.72 18.61
N GLU A 177 -8.84 -1.20 18.72
CA GLU A 177 -9.89 -0.95 17.72
C GLU A 177 -10.22 0.55 17.64
N THR A 178 -10.39 1.22 18.78
CA THR A 178 -10.69 2.67 18.83
C THR A 178 -9.55 3.50 18.24
N THR A 179 -8.29 3.16 18.53
CA THR A 179 -7.13 3.83 17.94
C THR A 179 -7.10 3.68 16.41
N THR A 180 -7.54 2.54 15.90
CA THR A 180 -7.61 2.28 14.46
C THR A 180 -8.67 3.15 13.77
N VAL A 181 -9.82 3.38 14.41
CA VAL A 181 -10.83 4.37 14.00
C VAL A 181 -10.25 5.79 13.97
N MET A 182 -9.50 6.18 15.01
CA MET A 182 -8.86 7.50 15.07
C MET A 182 -7.88 7.71 13.91
N PHE A 183 -7.08 6.70 13.57
CA PHE A 183 -6.14 6.79 12.45
C PHE A 183 -6.84 6.98 11.10
N ARG A 184 -7.98 6.30 10.85
CA ARG A 184 -8.78 6.52 9.63
C ARG A 184 -9.33 7.93 9.55
N ARG A 185 -9.88 8.45 10.65
CA ARG A 185 -10.38 9.83 10.70
C ARG A 185 -9.27 10.85 10.42
N TRP A 186 -8.07 10.62 10.95
CA TRP A 186 -6.91 11.48 10.65
C TRP A 186 -6.47 11.40 9.19
N ASP A 187 -6.50 10.22 8.55
CA ASP A 187 -6.23 10.10 7.11
C ASP A 187 -7.25 10.88 6.27
N ALA A 188 -8.55 10.74 6.58
CA ALA A 188 -9.61 11.48 5.89
C ALA A 188 -9.40 13.00 5.92
N GLN A 189 -8.98 13.54 7.09
CA GLN A 189 -8.79 14.97 7.31
C GLN A 189 -7.52 15.55 6.68
N CYS A 190 -6.39 14.84 6.73
CA CYS A 190 -5.09 15.41 6.39
C CYS A 190 -4.44 14.82 5.12
N GLY A 191 -4.96 13.71 4.62
CA GLY A 191 -4.33 12.90 3.58
C GLY A 191 -3.18 12.02 4.10
N GLY A 192 -2.79 11.03 3.27
CA GLY A 192 -1.92 9.92 3.68
C GLY A 192 -0.48 10.28 4.07
N GLY A 193 0.01 11.49 3.78
CA GLY A 193 1.42 11.83 3.98
C GLY A 193 1.82 12.14 5.44
N LEU A 194 0.99 12.83 6.22
CA LEU A 194 1.44 13.45 7.48
C LEU A 194 1.63 12.45 8.64
N ARG A 195 0.84 11.37 8.66
CA ARG A 195 0.73 10.48 9.83
C ARG A 195 1.03 9.00 9.55
N ARG A 196 1.46 8.66 8.33
CA ARG A 196 1.72 7.27 7.91
C ARG A 196 2.59 6.48 8.88
N LYS A 197 3.67 7.09 9.39
CA LYS A 197 4.58 6.46 10.35
C LYS A 197 3.91 6.07 11.67
N ALA A 198 2.90 6.82 12.12
CA ALA A 198 2.16 6.49 13.34
C ALA A 198 1.31 5.24 13.13
N VAL A 199 0.65 5.11 11.98
CA VAL A 199 -0.11 3.91 11.59
C VAL A 199 0.82 2.69 11.49
N VAL A 200 1.98 2.82 10.82
CA VAL A 200 2.94 1.71 10.74
C VAL A 200 3.53 1.35 12.11
N GLY A 201 3.75 2.34 12.99
CA GLY A 201 4.15 2.11 14.37
C GLY A 201 3.13 1.29 15.15
N GLN A 202 1.84 1.67 15.07
CA GLN A 202 0.76 0.93 15.71
C GLN A 202 0.63 -0.49 15.14
N LEU A 203 0.77 -0.64 13.82
CA LEU A 203 0.77 -1.96 13.18
C LEU A 203 1.92 -2.83 13.71
N HIS A 204 3.11 -2.25 13.89
CA HIS A 204 4.26 -2.96 14.45
C HIS A 204 3.97 -3.43 15.88
N GLU A 205 3.42 -2.56 16.73
CA GLU A 205 3.04 -2.89 18.11
C GLU A 205 1.99 -4.00 18.17
N VAL A 206 0.93 -3.91 17.38
CA VAL A 206 -0.11 -4.97 17.28
C VAL A 206 0.50 -6.29 16.79
N THR A 207 1.48 -6.22 15.89
CA THR A 207 2.18 -7.42 15.39
C THR A 207 3.09 -8.04 16.46
N ASP A 208 3.68 -7.24 17.34
CA ASP A 208 4.43 -7.77 18.51
C ASP A 208 3.48 -8.45 19.50
N LEU A 209 2.29 -7.88 19.75
CA LEU A 209 1.25 -8.53 20.57
C LEU A 209 0.77 -9.87 19.97
N LEU A 210 0.73 -9.99 18.64
CA LEU A 210 0.39 -11.24 17.93
C LEU A 210 1.48 -12.33 18.03
N GLN A 211 2.72 -11.98 18.40
CA GLN A 211 3.80 -12.93 18.67
C GLN A 211 3.70 -13.53 20.08
N GLU A 212 2.97 -12.88 20.98
CA GLU A 212 2.72 -13.39 22.33
C GLU A 212 1.57 -14.41 22.36
N PRO A 213 1.56 -15.36 23.32
CA PRO A 213 0.46 -16.29 23.48
C PRO A 213 -0.84 -15.58 23.89
N GLN A 214 -1.83 -15.54 22.98
CA GLN A 214 -3.15 -14.96 23.23
C GLN A 214 -4.26 -16.02 23.13
N PRO A 215 -5.38 -15.85 23.86
CA PRO A 215 -6.60 -16.59 23.60
C PRO A 215 -7.07 -16.40 22.14
N GLU A 216 -7.68 -17.43 21.55
CA GLU A 216 -8.11 -17.41 20.14
C GLU A 216 -9.01 -16.21 19.80
N ALA A 217 -9.93 -15.85 20.68
CA ALA A 217 -10.79 -14.68 20.48
C ALA A 217 -9.98 -13.36 20.39
N ALA A 218 -9.02 -13.17 21.30
CA ALA A 218 -8.15 -12.00 21.30
C ALA A 218 -7.23 -11.99 20.06
N ARG A 219 -6.71 -13.16 19.67
CA ARG A 219 -5.88 -13.31 18.47
C ARG A 219 -6.63 -12.93 17.19
N ARG A 220 -7.91 -13.32 17.06
CA ARG A 220 -8.77 -12.89 15.93
C ARG A 220 -8.98 -11.39 15.90
N THR A 221 -9.27 -10.77 17.05
CA THR A 221 -9.39 -9.31 17.15
C THR A 221 -8.08 -8.61 16.78
N LEU A 222 -6.93 -9.10 17.25
CA LEU A 222 -5.64 -8.54 16.88
C LEU A 222 -5.35 -8.67 15.38
N PHE A 223 -5.70 -9.80 14.75
CA PHE A 223 -5.57 -9.94 13.30
C PHE A 223 -6.49 -8.98 12.54
N LYS A 224 -7.72 -8.74 13.02
CA LYS A 224 -8.63 -7.74 12.45
C LYS A 224 -8.01 -6.34 12.52
N VAL A 225 -7.53 -5.94 13.70
CA VAL A 225 -6.84 -4.65 13.91
C VAL A 225 -5.60 -4.55 13.00
N ALA A 226 -4.78 -5.60 12.92
CA ALA A 226 -3.61 -5.63 12.06
C ALA A 226 -3.99 -5.50 10.58
N ALA A 227 -5.08 -6.14 10.14
CA ALA A 227 -5.59 -6.03 8.78
C ALA A 227 -6.04 -4.60 8.45
N GLU A 228 -6.81 -3.97 9.33
CA GLU A 228 -7.27 -2.59 9.16
C GLU A 228 -6.10 -1.58 9.15
N LEU A 229 -5.12 -1.73 10.04
CA LEU A 229 -3.93 -0.87 10.08
C LEU A 229 -3.02 -1.09 8.86
N ALA A 230 -2.86 -2.33 8.40
CA ALA A 230 -2.11 -2.64 7.19
C ALA A 230 -2.82 -2.11 5.93
N GLU A 231 -4.15 -2.22 5.85
CA GLU A 231 -4.94 -1.62 4.77
C GLU A 231 -4.74 -0.11 4.75
N LEU A 232 -4.86 0.56 5.89
CA LEU A 232 -4.66 1.99 6.00
C LEU A 232 -3.22 2.41 5.65
N ALA A 233 -2.22 1.67 6.11
CA ALA A 233 -0.82 1.91 5.73
C ALA A 233 -0.62 1.76 4.21
N GLY A 234 -1.31 0.80 3.59
CA GLY A 234 -1.36 0.60 2.14
C GLY A 234 -2.01 1.78 1.43
N TRP A 235 -3.18 2.21 1.88
CA TRP A 235 -3.92 3.34 1.33
C TRP A 235 -3.12 4.65 1.40
N MET A 236 -2.54 4.94 2.55
CA MET A 236 -1.68 6.12 2.75
C MET A 236 -0.44 6.07 1.86
N SER A 237 0.14 4.88 1.64
CA SER A 237 1.27 4.68 0.72
C SER A 237 0.88 4.90 -0.73
N TYR A 238 -0.30 4.40 -1.12
CA TYR A 238 -0.88 4.61 -2.44
C TYR A 238 -1.10 6.10 -2.72
N ASP A 239 -1.61 6.85 -1.74
CA ASP A 239 -1.90 8.27 -1.85
C ASP A 239 -0.68 9.18 -2.02
N VAL A 240 0.48 8.75 -1.50
CA VAL A 240 1.77 9.46 -1.68
C VAL A 240 2.61 8.87 -2.81
N GLY A 241 2.05 7.97 -3.63
CA GLY A 241 2.69 7.42 -4.83
C GLY A 241 3.66 6.25 -4.59
N LEU A 242 3.73 5.70 -3.37
CA LEU A 242 4.57 4.53 -3.04
C LEU A 242 3.87 3.22 -3.45
N GLN A 243 3.67 3.04 -4.75
CA GLN A 243 2.84 1.95 -5.31
C GLN A 243 3.28 0.53 -4.88
N PRO A 244 4.57 0.16 -4.91
CA PRO A 244 4.99 -1.18 -4.46
C PRO A 244 4.78 -1.39 -2.95
N THR A 245 5.03 -0.36 -2.15
CA THR A 245 4.79 -0.39 -0.70
C THR A 245 3.31 -0.57 -0.40
N ALA A 246 2.45 0.17 -1.11
CA ALA A 246 1.00 0.05 -0.99
C ALA A 246 0.52 -1.38 -1.30
N GLN A 247 0.95 -1.96 -2.42
CA GLN A 247 0.57 -3.31 -2.81
C GLN A 247 1.00 -4.34 -1.77
N LYS A 248 2.22 -4.21 -1.22
CA LYS A 248 2.71 -5.12 -0.20
C LYS A 248 1.86 -5.04 1.07
N TYR A 249 1.50 -3.84 1.51
CA TYR A 249 0.61 -3.66 2.66
C TYR A 249 -0.79 -4.23 2.42
N PHE A 250 -1.40 -4.01 1.26
CA PHE A 250 -2.71 -4.60 0.94
C PHE A 250 -2.69 -6.13 0.97
N VAL A 251 -1.63 -6.74 0.43
CA VAL A 251 -1.47 -8.21 0.47
C VAL A 251 -1.36 -8.71 1.91
N LEU A 252 -0.54 -8.07 2.74
CA LEU A 252 -0.41 -8.44 4.15
C LEU A 252 -1.71 -8.20 4.94
N ALA A 253 -2.46 -7.14 4.60
CA ALA A 253 -3.77 -6.87 5.16
C ALA A 253 -4.76 -7.99 4.83
N LEU A 254 -4.78 -8.47 3.58
CA LEU A 254 -5.69 -9.55 3.16
C LEU A 254 -5.38 -10.86 3.88
N HIS A 255 -4.08 -11.16 4.07
CA HIS A 255 -3.64 -12.29 4.89
C HIS A 255 -4.14 -12.17 6.34
N ALA A 256 -4.00 -11.00 6.96
CA ALA A 256 -4.46 -10.76 8.32
C ALA A 256 -6.00 -10.83 8.43
N ALA A 257 -6.75 -10.28 7.45
CA ALA A 257 -8.21 -10.37 7.41
C ALA A 257 -8.69 -11.82 7.31
N LYS A 258 -7.97 -12.66 6.54
CA LYS A 258 -8.23 -14.11 6.48
C LYS A 258 -8.04 -14.78 7.84
N GLU A 259 -6.94 -14.50 8.53
CA GLU A 259 -6.66 -15.06 9.86
C GLU A 259 -7.65 -14.57 10.92
N ALA A 260 -8.19 -13.35 10.76
CA ALA A 260 -9.29 -12.84 11.58
C ALA A 260 -10.64 -13.54 11.30
N GLY A 261 -10.78 -14.17 10.13
CA GLY A 261 -12.05 -14.70 9.63
C GLY A 261 -13.03 -13.61 9.14
N ASP A 262 -12.54 -12.39 8.90
CA ASP A 262 -13.35 -11.23 8.51
C ASP A 262 -13.38 -11.10 6.97
N ARG A 263 -14.35 -11.78 6.35
CA ARG A 263 -14.54 -11.78 4.89
C ARG A 263 -14.99 -10.41 4.34
N PRO A 264 -15.91 -9.66 4.99
CA PRO A 264 -16.24 -8.30 4.55
C PRO A 264 -15.00 -7.40 4.51
N LEU A 265 -14.15 -7.41 5.55
CA LEU A 265 -12.90 -6.65 5.56
C LEU A 265 -11.94 -7.09 4.44
N GLY A 266 -11.82 -8.40 4.20
CA GLY A 266 -11.03 -8.93 3.08
C GLY A 266 -11.51 -8.43 1.72
N SER A 267 -12.83 -8.34 1.50
CA SER A 267 -13.40 -7.80 0.26
C SER A 267 -13.12 -6.30 0.08
N TYR A 268 -13.11 -5.53 1.17
CA TYR A 268 -12.69 -4.13 1.15
C TYR A 268 -11.22 -3.96 0.76
N ILE A 269 -10.33 -4.77 1.34
CA ILE A 269 -8.91 -4.77 0.99
C ILE A 269 -8.69 -5.09 -0.50
N LEU A 270 -9.40 -6.07 -1.03
CA LEU A 270 -9.38 -6.38 -2.47
C LEU A 270 -9.90 -5.22 -3.33
N SER A 271 -10.87 -4.44 -2.84
CA SER A 271 -11.32 -3.22 -3.51
C SER A 271 -10.24 -2.12 -3.53
N SER A 272 -9.43 -2.00 -2.47
CA SER A 272 -8.28 -1.09 -2.43
C SER A 272 -7.21 -1.52 -3.44
N MET A 273 -6.93 -2.82 -3.54
CA MET A 273 -6.05 -3.36 -4.59
C MET A 273 -6.61 -3.10 -5.99
N SER A 274 -7.92 -3.28 -6.20
CA SER A 274 -8.59 -3.00 -7.48
C SER A 274 -8.46 -1.52 -7.88
N ARG A 275 -8.65 -0.58 -6.94
CA ARG A 275 -8.42 0.86 -7.17
C ARG A 275 -6.99 1.14 -7.61
N GLN A 276 -6.01 0.52 -6.96
CA GLN A 276 -4.61 0.61 -7.37
C GLN A 276 -4.43 0.11 -8.82
N MET A 277 -5.01 -1.04 -9.18
CA MET A 277 -4.87 -1.59 -10.53
C MET A 277 -5.53 -0.71 -11.60
N ILE A 278 -6.68 -0.09 -11.32
CA ILE A 278 -7.30 0.93 -12.20
C ILE A 278 -6.36 2.13 -12.39
N HIS A 279 -5.79 2.65 -11.30
CA HIS A 279 -4.85 3.78 -11.35
C HIS A 279 -3.63 3.49 -12.22
N LEU A 280 -3.16 2.24 -12.22
CA LEU A 280 -2.02 1.77 -12.99
C LEU A 280 -2.37 1.33 -14.42
N GLY A 281 -3.61 1.54 -14.87
CA GLY A 281 -4.05 1.21 -16.22
C GLY A 281 -4.22 -0.29 -16.48
N ARG A 282 -4.56 -1.06 -15.44
CA ARG A 282 -4.70 -2.52 -15.51
C ARG A 282 -6.10 -2.97 -15.08
N PRO A 283 -7.12 -2.65 -15.89
CA PRO A 283 -8.51 -2.88 -15.50
C PRO A 283 -8.90 -4.37 -15.46
N ASP A 284 -8.24 -5.25 -16.23
CA ASP A 284 -8.48 -6.69 -16.17
C ASP A 284 -8.18 -7.26 -14.78
N ASP A 285 -7.02 -6.91 -14.21
CA ASP A 285 -6.68 -7.31 -12.83
C ASP A 285 -7.61 -6.69 -11.80
N ALA A 286 -7.99 -5.43 -12.02
CA ALA A 286 -8.93 -4.75 -11.14
C ALA A 286 -10.27 -5.49 -11.09
N LEU A 287 -10.74 -5.99 -12.24
CA LEU A 287 -11.99 -6.75 -12.35
C LEU A 287 -11.87 -8.11 -11.65
N GLU A 288 -10.78 -8.85 -11.89
CA GLU A 288 -10.53 -10.15 -11.24
C GLU A 288 -10.49 -10.04 -9.71
N LEU A 289 -9.86 -8.98 -9.17
CA LEU A 289 -9.84 -8.71 -7.73
C LEU A 289 -11.25 -8.41 -7.17
N ILE A 290 -12.09 -7.71 -7.93
CA ILE A 290 -13.47 -7.40 -7.51
C ILE A 290 -14.37 -8.63 -7.59
N HIS A 291 -14.24 -9.46 -8.63
CA HIS A 291 -14.97 -10.73 -8.70
C HIS A 291 -14.58 -11.67 -7.57
N LEU A 292 -13.30 -11.72 -7.24
CA LEU A 292 -12.81 -12.42 -6.05
C LEU A 292 -13.46 -11.87 -4.77
N ALA A 293 -13.49 -10.55 -4.61
CA ALA A 293 -14.08 -9.88 -3.46
C ALA A 293 -15.59 -10.18 -3.31
N GLN A 294 -16.36 -9.98 -4.38
CA GLN A 294 -17.79 -10.26 -4.43
C GLN A 294 -18.09 -11.72 -4.11
N TYR A 295 -17.36 -12.66 -4.74
CA TYR A 295 -17.56 -14.09 -4.49
C TYR A 295 -17.24 -14.46 -3.03
N GLY A 296 -16.15 -13.94 -2.48
CA GLY A 296 -15.69 -14.29 -1.14
C GLY A 296 -16.50 -13.67 0.01
N SER A 297 -17.26 -12.60 -0.24
CA SER A 297 -18.08 -11.93 0.78
C SER A 297 -19.59 -11.96 0.55
N ARG A 298 -20.08 -12.61 -0.53
CA ARG A 298 -21.51 -12.64 -0.91
C ARG A 298 -22.49 -13.04 0.19
N ASP A 299 -22.06 -13.88 1.14
CA ASP A 299 -22.92 -14.45 2.19
C ASP A 299 -22.82 -13.66 3.52
N CYS A 300 -21.98 -12.62 3.61
CA CYS A 300 -21.69 -11.94 4.88
C CYS A 300 -21.43 -10.43 4.78
N ALA A 301 -21.21 -9.87 3.60
CA ALA A 301 -21.04 -8.43 3.44
C ALA A 301 -22.40 -7.74 3.29
N GLY A 302 -22.64 -6.70 4.09
CA GLY A 302 -23.85 -5.90 4.04
C GLY A 302 -23.96 -5.04 2.77
N PRO A 303 -25.12 -4.41 2.53
CA PRO A 303 -25.44 -3.71 1.28
C PRO A 303 -24.44 -2.61 0.93
N ARG A 304 -23.98 -1.82 1.90
CA ARG A 304 -22.98 -0.75 1.65
C ARG A 304 -21.66 -1.30 1.10
N THR A 305 -21.18 -2.42 1.65
CA THR A 305 -19.97 -3.09 1.15
C THR A 305 -20.19 -3.65 -0.27
N GLN A 306 -21.33 -4.30 -0.52
CA GLN A 306 -21.66 -4.84 -1.84
C GLN A 306 -21.80 -3.74 -2.89
N SER A 307 -22.45 -2.63 -2.55
CA SER A 307 -22.57 -1.45 -3.41
C SER A 307 -21.20 -0.90 -3.82
N MET A 308 -20.27 -0.76 -2.87
CA MET A 308 -18.89 -0.34 -3.16
C MET A 308 -18.20 -1.31 -4.15
N LEU A 309 -18.39 -2.62 -4.00
CA LEU A 309 -17.82 -3.61 -4.91
C LEU A 309 -18.41 -3.47 -6.33
N TYR A 310 -19.72 -3.25 -6.47
CA TYR A 310 -20.35 -2.98 -7.77
C TYR A 310 -19.87 -1.66 -8.40
N ALA A 311 -19.67 -0.61 -7.62
CA ALA A 311 -19.12 0.65 -8.11
C ALA A 311 -17.68 0.47 -8.64
N MET A 312 -16.86 -0.37 -7.99
CA MET A 312 -15.52 -0.70 -8.49
C MET A 312 -15.56 -1.60 -9.72
N GLU A 313 -16.50 -2.53 -9.80
CA GLU A 313 -16.76 -3.34 -11.00
C GLU A 313 -17.11 -2.43 -12.19
N ALA A 314 -17.96 -1.42 -11.97
CA ALA A 314 -18.30 -0.42 -12.98
C ALA A 314 -17.06 0.33 -13.50
N ARG A 315 -16.18 0.80 -12.60
CA ARG A 315 -14.92 1.47 -13.01
C ARG A 315 -14.00 0.57 -13.81
N ALA A 316 -13.92 -0.71 -13.46
CA ALA A 316 -13.12 -1.67 -14.22
C ALA A 316 -13.69 -1.85 -15.65
N TYR A 317 -14.99 -2.12 -15.79
CA TYR A 317 -15.64 -2.21 -17.10
C TYR A 317 -15.55 -0.92 -17.91
N ALA A 318 -15.63 0.25 -17.27
CA ALA A 318 -15.46 1.53 -17.92
C ALA A 318 -14.09 1.66 -18.59
N ASN A 319 -13.02 1.34 -17.84
CA ASN A 319 -11.65 1.39 -18.35
C ASN A 319 -11.36 0.31 -19.40
N MET A 320 -12.16 -0.76 -19.46
CA MET A 320 -12.11 -1.78 -20.53
C MET A 320 -12.95 -1.41 -21.77
N GLY A 321 -13.67 -0.27 -21.77
CA GLY A 321 -14.56 0.10 -22.86
C GLY A 321 -15.79 -0.81 -23.00
N GLN A 322 -16.32 -1.31 -21.89
CA GLN A 322 -17.47 -2.22 -21.84
C GLN A 322 -18.74 -1.50 -21.33
N PRO A 323 -19.40 -0.66 -22.15
CA PRO A 323 -20.43 0.27 -21.67
C PRO A 323 -21.67 -0.42 -21.10
N GLY A 324 -22.14 -1.51 -21.74
CA GLY A 324 -23.31 -2.24 -21.25
C GLY A 324 -23.09 -2.89 -19.88
N LYS A 325 -21.89 -3.43 -19.64
CA LYS A 325 -21.52 -4.01 -18.34
C LYS A 325 -21.31 -2.93 -17.28
N CYS A 326 -20.65 -1.83 -17.64
CA CYS A 326 -20.47 -0.68 -16.76
C CYS A 326 -21.82 -0.11 -16.29
N GLN A 327 -22.76 0.15 -17.21
CA GLN A 327 -24.09 0.67 -16.84
C GLN A 327 -24.88 -0.28 -15.95
N ARG A 328 -24.76 -1.59 -16.18
CA ARG A 328 -25.39 -2.59 -15.32
C ARG A 328 -24.79 -2.56 -13.91
N ALA A 329 -23.46 -2.51 -13.79
CA ALA A 329 -22.78 -2.47 -12.50
C ALA A 329 -23.09 -1.16 -11.73
N VAL A 330 -23.18 -0.01 -12.42
CA VAL A 330 -23.63 1.26 -11.83
C VAL A 330 -25.03 1.12 -11.21
N ARG A 331 -25.99 0.56 -11.94
CA ARG A 331 -27.35 0.34 -11.41
C ARG A 331 -27.35 -0.60 -10.21
N LEU A 332 -26.60 -1.70 -10.28
CA LEU A 332 -26.47 -2.60 -9.12
C LEU A 332 -25.87 -1.90 -7.91
N ALA A 333 -24.88 -1.01 -8.10
CA ALA A 333 -24.33 -0.23 -7.00
C ALA A 333 -25.38 0.71 -6.38
N GLU A 334 -26.18 1.39 -7.20
CA GLU A 334 -27.24 2.30 -6.76
C GLU A 334 -28.37 1.55 -6.03
N ASP A 335 -28.91 0.50 -6.65
CA ASP A 335 -29.97 -0.33 -6.08
C ASP A 335 -29.52 -0.93 -4.74
N THR A 336 -28.32 -1.52 -4.68
CA THR A 336 -27.80 -2.12 -3.44
C THR A 336 -27.48 -1.07 -2.37
N PHE A 337 -27.13 0.16 -2.74
CA PHE A 337 -26.90 1.22 -1.76
C PHE A 337 -28.20 1.66 -1.10
N ALA A 338 -29.31 1.68 -1.85
CA ALA A 338 -30.61 2.07 -1.34
C ALA A 338 -31.08 1.14 -0.20
N ASP A 339 -30.67 -0.13 -0.23
CA ASP A 339 -30.98 -1.12 0.81
C ASP A 339 -30.14 -0.94 2.10
N ALA A 340 -29.12 -0.07 2.10
CA ALA A 340 -28.18 0.05 3.22
C ALA A 340 -28.81 0.62 4.49
N ASP A 341 -29.82 1.50 4.36
CA ASP A 341 -30.49 2.11 5.52
C ASP A 341 -31.50 1.15 6.18
N GLU A 342 -31.93 0.11 5.47
CA GLU A 342 -32.86 -0.92 5.96
C GLU A 342 -32.15 -2.15 6.53
N TRP A 343 -30.81 -2.14 6.56
CA TRP A 343 -30.01 -3.27 7.02
C TRP A 343 -29.92 -3.32 8.54
N ASP A 344 -30.22 -4.49 9.13
CA ASP A 344 -30.32 -4.67 10.58
C ASP A 344 -28.96 -4.55 11.31
N GLU A 345 -27.86 -4.90 10.66
CA GLU A 345 -26.53 -4.87 11.28
C GLU A 345 -25.84 -3.53 11.03
N PRO A 346 -25.24 -2.90 12.06
CA PRO A 346 -24.53 -1.65 11.87
C PRO A 346 -23.28 -1.86 11.02
N ASP A 347 -23.05 -0.94 10.09
CA ASP A 347 -21.86 -0.97 9.26
C ASP A 347 -20.57 -0.86 10.10
N PRO A 348 -19.55 -1.69 9.82
CA PRO A 348 -18.23 -1.52 10.37
C PRO A 348 -17.67 -0.13 10.05
N ASP A 349 -16.86 0.44 10.94
CA ASP A 349 -16.27 1.77 10.75
C ASP A 349 -15.51 1.91 9.42
N TRP A 350 -14.78 0.88 9.01
CA TRP A 350 -13.98 0.90 7.79
C TRP A 350 -14.77 1.04 6.49
N ILE A 351 -16.09 0.76 6.45
CA ILE A 351 -16.91 0.97 5.24
C ILE A 351 -17.64 2.32 5.23
N ARG A 352 -17.69 3.03 6.37
CA ARG A 352 -18.49 4.27 6.51
C ARG A 352 -18.05 5.40 5.59
N PHE A 353 -16.81 5.34 5.06
CA PHE A 353 -16.35 6.30 4.04
C PHE A 353 -17.20 6.22 2.76
N PHE A 354 -17.73 5.04 2.42
CA PHE A 354 -18.53 4.83 1.22
C PHE A 354 -19.96 5.36 1.43
N SER A 355 -20.06 6.68 1.34
CA SER A 355 -21.29 7.47 1.47
C SER A 355 -22.01 7.65 0.12
N GLU A 356 -23.17 8.32 0.14
CA GLU A 356 -23.87 8.77 -1.08
C GLU A 356 -22.94 9.59 -1.98
N ALA A 357 -22.06 10.41 -1.38
CA ALA A 357 -21.10 11.23 -2.11
C ALA A 357 -20.04 10.38 -2.84
N GLU A 358 -19.49 9.36 -2.17
CA GLU A 358 -18.53 8.43 -2.78
C GLU A 358 -19.20 7.58 -3.88
N LEU A 359 -20.44 7.11 -3.67
CA LEU A 359 -21.18 6.37 -4.68
C LEU A 359 -21.35 7.19 -5.97
N HIS A 360 -21.86 8.41 -5.85
CA HIS A 360 -22.03 9.30 -7.00
C HIS A 360 -20.69 9.64 -7.66
N GLY A 361 -19.65 9.89 -6.85
CA GLY A 361 -18.30 10.15 -7.34
C GLY A 361 -17.76 8.99 -8.18
N GLU A 362 -17.89 7.75 -7.71
CA GLU A 362 -17.38 6.57 -8.41
C GLU A 362 -18.21 6.16 -9.64
N ASN A 363 -19.54 6.31 -9.58
CA ASN A 363 -20.39 6.11 -10.76
C ASN A 363 -20.10 7.17 -11.82
N SER A 364 -19.91 8.44 -11.43
CA SER A 364 -19.49 9.49 -12.35
C SER A 364 -18.12 9.21 -12.97
N HIS A 365 -17.14 8.79 -12.16
CA HIS A 365 -15.83 8.39 -12.65
C HIS A 365 -15.93 7.27 -13.70
N SER A 366 -16.83 6.31 -13.51
CA SER A 366 -17.07 5.24 -14.47
C SER A 366 -17.56 5.79 -15.82
N PHE A 367 -18.53 6.70 -15.83
CA PHE A 367 -19.00 7.32 -17.07
C PHE A 367 -17.97 8.26 -17.71
N ARG A 368 -17.20 9.00 -16.91
CA ARG A 368 -16.10 9.82 -17.39
C ARG A 368 -15.02 8.98 -18.08
N ASP A 369 -14.64 7.86 -17.46
CA ASP A 369 -13.61 6.97 -18.00
C ASP A 369 -14.11 6.28 -19.27
N LEU A 370 -15.38 5.87 -19.33
CA LEU A 370 -16.04 5.43 -20.57
C LEU A 370 -16.01 6.51 -21.66
N ALA A 371 -16.26 7.76 -21.31
CA ALA A 371 -16.19 8.87 -22.26
C ALA A 371 -14.81 8.92 -22.91
N TYR A 372 -13.72 8.84 -22.11
CA TYR A 372 -12.35 8.82 -22.63
C TYR A 372 -12.07 7.62 -23.53
N VAL A 373 -12.41 6.41 -23.10
CA VAL A 373 -12.16 5.18 -23.87
C VAL A 373 -12.96 5.17 -25.18
N ALA A 374 -14.17 5.73 -25.18
CA ALA A 374 -15.03 5.85 -26.35
C ALA A 374 -14.77 7.12 -27.19
N GLY A 375 -13.53 7.64 -27.20
CA GLY A 375 -13.16 8.77 -28.05
C GLY A 375 -13.72 10.12 -27.62
N ARG A 376 -13.82 10.36 -26.30
CA ARG A 376 -14.40 11.56 -25.66
C ARG A 376 -15.89 11.73 -25.99
N SER A 377 -16.65 10.66 -25.84
CA SER A 377 -18.10 10.64 -26.12
C SER A 377 -18.87 11.65 -25.26
N PRO A 378 -19.57 12.64 -25.88
CA PRO A 378 -20.41 13.59 -25.14
C PRO A 378 -21.56 12.89 -24.40
N ALA A 379 -22.09 11.79 -24.93
CA ALA A 379 -23.17 11.06 -24.29
C ALA A 379 -22.78 10.52 -22.91
N TYR A 380 -21.57 9.98 -22.76
CA TYR A 380 -21.08 9.51 -21.47
C TYR A 380 -20.67 10.67 -20.55
N ALA A 381 -20.15 11.77 -21.09
CA ALA A 381 -19.91 12.99 -20.31
C ALA A 381 -21.22 13.54 -19.71
N SER A 382 -22.32 13.53 -20.47
CA SER A 382 -23.65 13.92 -19.98
C SER A 382 -24.22 13.00 -18.90
N LEU A 383 -23.83 11.72 -18.86
CA LEU A 383 -24.17 10.81 -17.76
C LEU A 383 -23.30 11.06 -16.52
N ALA A 384 -22.02 11.40 -16.72
CA ALA A 384 -21.07 11.64 -15.63
C ALA A 384 -21.39 12.93 -14.85
N GLU A 385 -21.80 13.98 -15.54
CA GLU A 385 -21.97 15.32 -14.99
C GLU A 385 -22.94 15.43 -13.80
N PRO A 386 -24.22 14.99 -13.89
CA PRO A 386 -25.15 15.13 -12.78
C PRO A 386 -24.72 14.35 -11.55
N LEU A 387 -24.08 13.18 -11.74
CA LEU A 387 -23.52 12.39 -10.66
C LEU A 387 -22.33 13.10 -10.00
N MET A 388 -21.41 13.67 -10.79
CA MET A 388 -20.27 14.39 -10.24
C MET A 388 -20.71 15.65 -9.48
N ARG A 389 -21.67 16.40 -10.05
CA ARG A 389 -22.26 17.58 -9.40
C ARG A 389 -22.81 17.21 -8.03
N ARG A 390 -23.60 16.13 -7.95
CA ARG A 390 -24.14 15.64 -6.68
C ARG A 390 -23.05 15.25 -5.69
N ALA A 391 -22.00 14.57 -6.14
CA ALA A 391 -20.86 14.22 -5.29
C ALA A 391 -20.16 15.48 -4.74
N VAL A 392 -19.89 16.48 -5.59
CA VAL A 392 -19.30 17.76 -5.20
C VAL A 392 -20.16 18.49 -4.15
N GLU A 393 -21.48 18.61 -4.39
CA GLU A 393 -22.41 19.26 -3.45
C GLU A 393 -22.49 18.58 -2.07
N LEU A 394 -22.32 17.25 -2.03
CA LEU A 394 -22.32 16.49 -0.79
C LEU A 394 -20.99 16.64 -0.05
N PHE A 395 -19.86 16.56 -0.76
CA PHE A 395 -18.53 16.73 -0.17
C PHE A 395 -18.25 18.17 0.27
N GLU A 396 -18.84 19.18 -0.37
CA GLU A 396 -18.74 20.58 0.06
C GLU A 396 -19.25 20.75 1.51
N LYS A 397 -20.26 19.97 1.90
CA LYS A 397 -20.85 19.97 3.25
C LYS A 397 -20.08 19.11 4.24
N ASP A 398 -19.08 18.38 3.76
CA ASP A 398 -18.26 17.46 4.55
C ASP A 398 -16.91 18.10 4.91
N GLY A 399 -16.85 18.65 6.12
CA GLY A 399 -15.62 19.25 6.65
C GLY A 399 -14.51 18.24 6.97
N GLU A 400 -14.79 16.93 6.96
CA GLU A 400 -13.81 15.90 7.29
C GLU A 400 -13.07 15.36 6.06
N HIS A 401 -13.76 15.17 4.93
CA HIS A 401 -13.20 14.49 3.74
C HIS A 401 -12.66 15.44 2.67
N GLN A 402 -11.85 16.42 3.08
CA GLN A 402 -11.35 17.48 2.19
C GLN A 402 -10.51 16.96 1.00
N ARG A 403 -9.78 15.84 1.19
CA ARG A 403 -9.07 15.16 0.09
C ARG A 403 -10.03 14.59 -0.96
N SER A 404 -11.09 13.90 -0.53
CA SER A 404 -12.11 13.38 -1.45
C SER A 404 -12.84 14.53 -2.14
N TYR A 405 -13.12 15.62 -1.44
CA TYR A 405 -13.70 16.82 -2.04
C TYR A 405 -12.84 17.37 -3.18
N ALA A 406 -11.53 17.57 -2.95
CA ALA A 406 -10.60 18.01 -3.99
C ALA A 406 -10.58 17.06 -5.20
N LEU A 407 -10.57 15.74 -4.98
CA LEU A 407 -10.61 14.76 -6.07
C LEU A 407 -11.89 14.85 -6.91
N ASN A 408 -13.05 15.10 -6.28
CA ASN A 408 -14.32 15.25 -6.98
C ASN A 408 -14.43 16.60 -7.70
N LEU A 409 -13.89 17.70 -7.16
CA LEU A 409 -13.74 18.96 -7.90
C LEU A 409 -12.90 18.78 -9.17
N ILE A 410 -11.78 18.06 -9.08
CA ILE A 410 -10.96 17.73 -10.27
C ILE A 410 -11.74 16.80 -11.21
N GLY A 411 -12.55 15.88 -10.67
CA GLY A 411 -13.50 15.07 -11.42
C GLY A 411 -14.45 15.92 -12.24
N MET A 412 -15.07 16.93 -11.64
CA MET A 412 -15.98 17.87 -12.27
C MET A 412 -15.29 18.72 -13.35
N ALA A 413 -14.10 19.25 -13.04
CA ALA A 413 -13.27 19.95 -14.02
C ALA A 413 -13.01 19.07 -15.26
N THR A 414 -12.66 17.80 -15.03
CA THR A 414 -12.44 16.83 -16.12
C THR A 414 -13.71 16.58 -16.96
N VAL A 415 -14.88 16.52 -16.32
CA VAL A 415 -16.17 16.38 -17.02
C VAL A 415 -16.48 17.61 -17.88
N HIS A 416 -16.23 18.82 -17.38
CA HIS A 416 -16.37 20.05 -18.17
C HIS A 416 -15.44 20.09 -19.38
N LEU A 417 -14.18 19.64 -19.26
CA LEU A 417 -13.28 19.50 -20.41
C LEU A 417 -13.82 18.51 -21.46
N LEU A 418 -14.41 17.39 -21.04
CA LEU A 418 -15.06 16.44 -21.95
C LEU A 418 -16.26 17.05 -22.67
N ARG A 419 -16.98 17.97 -22.01
CA ARG A 419 -18.10 18.73 -22.56
C ARG A 419 -17.68 19.95 -23.39
N ARG A 420 -16.38 20.23 -23.48
CA ARG A 420 -15.81 21.45 -24.11
C ARG A 420 -16.26 22.75 -23.46
N GLU A 421 -16.32 22.74 -22.13
CA GLU A 421 -16.62 23.91 -21.28
C GLU A 421 -15.36 24.26 -20.46
N PRO A 422 -14.25 24.70 -21.09
CA PRO A 422 -12.97 24.89 -20.41
C PRO A 422 -13.00 25.98 -19.33
N GLU A 423 -13.82 27.02 -19.48
CA GLU A 423 -13.98 28.10 -18.51
C GLU A 423 -14.50 27.54 -17.17
N GLU A 424 -15.57 26.76 -17.20
CA GLU A 424 -16.13 26.05 -16.03
C GLU A 424 -15.13 25.06 -15.45
N SER A 425 -14.37 24.35 -16.30
CA SER A 425 -13.29 23.49 -15.83
C SER A 425 -12.26 24.25 -15.00
N THR A 426 -11.93 25.49 -15.37
CA THR A 426 -10.94 26.28 -14.64
C THR A 426 -11.42 26.68 -13.25
N VAL A 427 -12.72 26.92 -13.07
CA VAL A 427 -13.33 27.25 -11.76
C VAL A 427 -13.09 26.12 -10.77
N TYR A 428 -13.50 24.91 -11.13
CA TYR A 428 -13.34 23.72 -10.27
C TYR A 428 -11.87 23.34 -10.06
N ALA A 429 -11.03 23.50 -11.09
CA ALA A 429 -9.59 23.23 -10.95
C ALA A 429 -8.91 24.20 -9.97
N LYS A 430 -9.24 25.49 -10.03
CA LYS A 430 -8.72 26.53 -9.11
C LYS A 430 -9.16 26.28 -7.67
N GLU A 431 -10.41 25.87 -7.47
CA GLU A 431 -10.91 25.50 -6.14
C GLU A 431 -10.18 24.28 -5.60
N ALA A 432 -10.02 23.23 -6.42
CA ALA A 432 -9.27 22.04 -6.06
C ALA A 432 -7.81 22.34 -5.68
N MET A 433 -7.14 23.25 -6.39
CA MET A 433 -5.78 23.71 -6.05
C MET A 433 -5.72 24.39 -4.67
N GLY A 434 -6.71 25.23 -4.35
CA GLY A 434 -6.82 25.88 -3.04
C GLY A 434 -6.96 24.88 -1.88
N ILE A 435 -7.63 23.75 -2.10
CA ILE A 435 -7.72 22.65 -1.14
C ILE A 435 -6.44 21.81 -1.13
N ALA A 436 -5.87 21.51 -2.29
CA ALA A 436 -4.64 20.74 -2.44
C ALA A 436 -3.48 21.36 -1.65
N ALA A 437 -3.39 22.69 -1.59
CA ALA A 437 -2.40 23.40 -0.77
C ALA A 437 -2.48 23.07 0.74
N LYS A 438 -3.63 22.59 1.23
CA LYS A 438 -3.88 22.29 2.65
C LYS A 438 -3.79 20.78 2.97
N VAL A 439 -3.75 19.91 1.97
CA VAL A 439 -3.72 18.44 2.14
C VAL A 439 -2.45 17.82 1.55
N ARG A 440 -1.91 16.77 2.18
CA ARG A 440 -0.72 16.08 1.65
C ARG A 440 -1.15 14.85 0.84
N SER A 441 -1.37 15.02 -0.46
CA SER A 441 -1.71 13.93 -1.38
C SER A 441 -1.07 14.11 -2.76
N GLU A 442 -0.20 13.17 -3.14
CA GLU A 442 0.41 13.19 -4.47
C GLU A 442 -0.60 12.80 -5.55
N ARG A 443 -1.60 11.97 -5.19
CA ARG A 443 -2.72 11.62 -6.06
C ARG A 443 -3.53 12.85 -6.49
N VAL A 444 -3.82 13.76 -5.56
CA VAL A 444 -4.49 15.04 -5.85
C VAL A 444 -3.63 15.88 -6.80
N ASN A 445 -2.35 16.09 -6.45
CA ASN A 445 -1.41 16.87 -7.27
C ASN A 445 -1.29 16.34 -8.70
N THR A 446 -1.09 15.02 -8.84
CA THR A 446 -1.00 14.35 -10.14
C THR A 446 -2.26 14.53 -10.96
N ARG A 447 -3.45 14.46 -10.33
CA ARG A 447 -4.71 14.62 -11.04
C ARG A 447 -4.95 16.07 -11.46
N ILE A 448 -4.62 17.05 -10.62
CA ILE A 448 -4.66 18.47 -11.00
C ILE A 448 -3.78 18.71 -12.23
N ARG A 449 -2.50 18.31 -12.18
CA ARG A 449 -1.56 18.48 -13.30
C ARG A 449 -2.12 17.88 -14.59
N LYS A 450 -2.57 16.62 -14.54
CA LYS A 450 -3.15 15.95 -15.73
C LYS A 450 -4.37 16.68 -16.30
N THR A 451 -5.23 17.22 -15.45
CA THR A 451 -6.41 17.98 -15.87
C THR A 451 -6.01 19.31 -16.50
N VAL A 452 -5.06 20.05 -15.90
CA VAL A 452 -4.53 21.30 -16.46
C VAL A 452 -3.79 21.06 -17.77
N ASP A 453 -2.93 20.04 -17.85
CA ASP A 453 -2.24 19.66 -19.10
C ASP A 453 -3.23 19.35 -20.23
N THR A 454 -4.33 18.69 -19.88
CA THR A 454 -5.42 18.41 -20.84
C THR A 454 -6.10 19.70 -21.30
N ALA A 455 -6.38 20.63 -20.37
CA ALA A 455 -6.96 21.93 -20.71
C ALA A 455 -6.02 22.75 -21.60
N VAL A 456 -4.73 22.85 -21.25
CA VAL A 456 -3.72 23.58 -22.03
C VAL A 456 -3.55 22.99 -23.43
N ARG A 457 -3.46 21.67 -23.54
CA ARG A 457 -3.31 21.01 -24.86
C ARG A 457 -4.49 21.29 -25.78
N ASP A 458 -5.71 21.29 -25.24
CA ASP A 458 -6.93 21.33 -26.05
C ASP A 458 -7.51 22.76 -26.19
N PHE A 459 -7.16 23.67 -25.27
CA PHE A 459 -7.76 25.02 -25.13
C PHE A 459 -6.76 26.11 -24.66
N GLY A 460 -5.46 25.94 -24.89
CA GLY A 460 -4.41 26.82 -24.36
C GLY A 460 -4.46 28.29 -24.84
N ASP A 461 -5.21 28.60 -25.90
CA ASP A 461 -5.40 29.97 -26.40
C ASP A 461 -6.39 30.78 -25.53
N LEU A 462 -7.13 30.14 -24.62
CA LEU A 462 -8.06 30.81 -23.71
C LEU A 462 -7.31 31.40 -22.51
N ALA A 463 -7.62 32.66 -22.18
CA ALA A 463 -6.96 33.39 -21.10
C ALA A 463 -7.11 32.70 -19.74
N GLU A 464 -8.29 32.11 -19.48
CA GLU A 464 -8.60 31.40 -18.24
C GLU A 464 -7.75 30.14 -18.07
N VAL A 465 -7.44 29.46 -19.17
CA VAL A 465 -6.61 28.23 -19.19
C VAL A 465 -5.12 28.60 -19.05
N ALA A 466 -4.68 29.67 -19.68
CA ALA A 466 -3.34 30.22 -19.48
C ALA A 466 -3.11 30.63 -18.01
N ASP A 467 -4.04 31.38 -17.42
CA ASP A 467 -4.01 31.76 -16.00
C ASP A 467 -3.99 30.53 -15.07
N LEU A 468 -4.80 29.50 -15.36
CA LEU A 468 -4.79 28.26 -14.61
C LEU A 468 -3.41 27.57 -14.65
N SER A 469 -2.76 27.54 -15.81
CA SER A 469 -1.43 26.95 -15.99
C SER A 469 -0.35 27.73 -15.24
N GLU A 470 -0.38 29.06 -15.31
CA GLU A 470 0.54 29.93 -14.56
C GLU A 470 0.38 29.73 -13.04
N ARG A 471 -0.87 29.70 -12.55
CA ARG A 471 -1.15 29.43 -11.14
C ARG A 471 -0.65 28.05 -10.71
N LEU A 472 -0.82 27.02 -11.54
CA LEU A 472 -0.34 25.67 -11.24
C LEU A 472 1.18 25.65 -11.02
N ALA A 473 1.93 26.36 -11.86
CA ALA A 473 3.38 26.45 -11.75
C ALA A 473 3.84 27.11 -10.43
N VAL A 474 3.04 28.03 -9.89
CA VAL A 474 3.34 28.73 -8.62
C VAL A 474 2.88 27.92 -7.40
N GLU A 475 1.65 27.41 -7.43
CA GLU A 475 1.01 26.77 -6.26
C GLU A 475 1.40 25.29 -6.09
N LEU A 476 1.75 24.57 -7.17
CA LEU A 476 2.12 23.15 -7.17
C LEU A 476 3.35 22.86 -8.06
N PRO A 477 4.54 23.42 -7.74
CA PRO A 477 5.74 23.22 -8.54
C PRO A 477 6.13 21.73 -8.66
N GLU A 478 6.77 21.35 -9.76
CA GLU A 478 7.14 19.94 -10.06
C GLU A 478 8.10 19.32 -9.05
N THR A 479 8.78 20.13 -8.24
CA THR A 479 9.69 19.67 -7.18
C THR A 479 9.32 20.34 -5.86
N PRO A 480 9.09 19.59 -4.77
CA PRO A 480 9.06 20.22 -3.46
C PRO A 480 10.45 20.77 -3.18
N VAL A 481 10.56 22.08 -2.95
CA VAL A 481 11.77 22.66 -2.35
C VAL A 481 12.00 21.89 -1.06
N ALA A 482 13.08 21.11 -1.01
CA ALA A 482 13.47 20.39 0.19
C ALA A 482 13.69 21.42 1.30
N VAL A 483 12.83 21.40 2.31
CA VAL A 483 13.02 22.11 3.59
C VAL A 483 13.12 21.08 4.69
#